data_AF-T0I2N8-F1
#
_entry.id   AF-T0I2N8-F1
#
_cell.length_a   1.000
_cell.length_b   1.000
_cell.length_c   1.000
_cell.angle_alpha   90.00
_cell.angle_beta   90.00
_cell.angle_gamma   90.00
#
_symmetry.space_group_name_H-M   'P 1'
#
loop_
_entity.id
_entity.type
_entity.pdbx_description
1 polymer ?
#
loop_
_entity_poly.entity_id
_entity_poly.type
_entity_poly.pdbx_seq_one_letter_code
_entity_poly.pdbx_strand_id
1 'polypeptide(L)'
;MNAFSAYADEKVYTPPRPRRKDKQPSALDLKMEEKRRLTKAYRRWVRDCNRQAIAMEPRLVGFMRYLRTVQPGQGDELVEAVAESWLPASAQPVRIFALRMISARCDRLNRQLGLEALDDPIPPETSVYFRARDLLHAGGRA
;
A
#
# COMPACT_ATOMS: atom_id res chain seq x y z
N MET A 1 5.15 11.96 59.72
CA MET A 1 4.61 12.78 58.61
C MET A 1 4.71 11.96 57.34
N ASN A 2 3.61 11.82 56.60
CA ASN A 2 3.50 10.88 55.49
C ASN A 2 3.87 11.59 54.18
N ALA A 3 4.88 11.12 53.44
CA ALA A 3 5.40 11.79 52.25
C ALA A 3 4.35 11.98 51.13
N PHE A 4 3.29 11.18 51.14
CA PHE A 4 2.17 11.27 50.20
C PHE A 4 1.28 12.50 50.41
N SER A 5 1.16 13.03 51.63
CA SER A 5 0.29 14.20 51.87
C SER A 5 0.93 15.50 51.35
N ALA A 6 2.27 15.58 51.33
CA ALA A 6 2.99 16.76 50.82
C ALA A 6 2.91 16.90 49.28
N TYR A 7 2.70 15.80 48.55
CA TYR A 7 2.64 15.79 47.08
C TYR A 7 1.30 16.27 46.52
N ALA A 8 0.23 16.23 47.33
CA ALA A 8 -1.11 16.63 46.89
C ALA A 8 -1.33 18.15 46.92
N ASP A 9 -0.61 18.87 47.79
CA ASP A 9 -0.71 20.32 47.95
C ASP A 9 0.05 21.11 46.88
N GLU A 10 0.94 20.46 46.11
CA GLU A 10 1.68 21.07 45.01
C GLU A 10 1.01 20.83 43.65
N LYS A 11 -0.32 20.96 43.58
CA LYS A 11 -1.00 21.09 42.28
C LYS A 11 -0.75 22.50 41.75
N VAL A 12 0.35 22.65 41.00
CA VAL A 12 0.63 23.84 40.19
C VAL A 12 -0.58 24.10 39.30
N TYR A 13 -1.34 25.13 39.63
CA TYR A 13 -2.45 25.61 38.79
C TYR A 13 -1.87 25.96 37.42
N THR A 14 -2.16 25.12 36.42
CA THR A 14 -1.81 25.41 35.03
C THR A 14 -3.01 26.13 34.43
N PRO A 15 -2.92 27.43 34.10
CA PRO A 15 -4.06 28.14 33.54
C PRO A 15 -4.49 27.49 32.22
N PRO A 16 -5.80 27.42 31.93
CA PRO A 16 -6.28 26.90 30.66
C PRO A 16 -5.63 27.72 29.53
N ARG A 17 -4.88 27.05 28.64
CA ARG A 17 -4.30 27.70 27.47
C ARG A 17 -5.44 28.41 26.71
N PRO A 18 -5.28 29.69 26.33
CA PRO A 18 -6.30 30.39 25.58
C PRO A 18 -6.60 29.58 24.31
N ARG A 19 -7.89 29.31 24.06
CA ARG A 19 -8.34 28.72 22.80
C ARG A 19 -7.82 29.63 21.69
N ARG A 20 -6.87 29.14 20.89
CA ARG A 20 -6.38 29.87 19.72
C ARG A 20 -7.61 30.23 18.89
N LYS A 21 -7.85 31.52 18.68
CA LYS A 21 -8.88 31.98 17.73
C LYS A 21 -8.64 31.25 16.42
N ASP A 22 -9.68 30.63 15.86
CA ASP A 22 -9.61 29.95 14.58
C ASP A 22 -9.08 30.95 13.54
N LYS A 23 -7.82 30.79 13.16
CA LYS A 23 -7.28 31.52 12.01
C LYS A 23 -8.08 31.06 10.80
N GLN A 24 -8.56 32.01 10.00
CA GLN A 24 -9.14 31.66 8.72
C GLN A 24 -8.12 30.82 7.94
N PRO A 25 -8.53 29.64 7.42
CA PRO A 25 -7.60 28.73 6.77
C PRO A 25 -7.01 29.42 5.53
N SER A 26 -5.69 29.31 5.37
CA SER A 26 -5.05 29.83 4.17
C SER A 26 -5.45 29.00 2.95
N ALA A 27 -5.25 29.53 1.74
CA ALA A 27 -5.46 28.76 0.51
C ALA A 27 -4.64 27.46 0.47
N LEU A 28 -3.47 27.44 1.11
CA LEU A 28 -2.64 26.24 1.24
C LEU A 28 -3.28 25.23 2.21
N ASP A 29 -3.84 25.69 3.33
CA ASP A 29 -4.52 24.82 4.29
C ASP A 29 -5.73 24.15 3.65
N LEU A 30 -6.54 24.90 2.91
CA LEU A 30 -7.69 24.37 2.15
C LEU A 30 -7.25 23.32 1.12
N LYS A 31 -6.16 23.56 0.38
CA LYS A 31 -5.59 22.56 -0.55
C LYS A 31 -5.12 21.30 0.17
N MET A 32 -4.48 21.45 1.32
CA MET A 32 -4.00 20.31 2.11
C MET A 32 -5.14 19.51 2.74
N GLU A 33 -6.20 20.18 3.19
CA GLU A 33 -7.43 19.53 3.66
C GLU A 33 -8.11 18.75 2.53
N GLU A 34 -8.22 19.35 1.33
CA GLU A 34 -8.79 18.67 0.17
C GLU A 34 -7.95 17.47 -0.26
N LYS A 35 -6.61 17.62 -0.30
CA LYS A 35 -5.69 16.50 -0.53
C LYS A 35 -5.91 15.38 0.49
N ARG A 36 -6.04 15.71 1.78
CA ARG A 36 -6.33 14.72 2.84
C ARG A 36 -7.68 14.04 2.63
N ARG A 37 -8.72 14.80 2.27
CA ARG A 37 -10.07 14.28 1.97
C ARG A 37 -10.03 13.28 0.82
N LEU A 38 -9.43 13.65 -0.30
CA LEU A 38 -9.25 12.81 -1.48
C LEU A 38 -8.42 11.57 -1.16
N THR A 39 -7.33 11.73 -0.41
CA THR A 39 -6.48 10.61 0.01
C THR A 39 -7.26 9.61 0.87
N LYS A 40 -8.10 10.09 1.79
CA LYS A 40 -8.96 9.25 2.63
C LYS A 40 -10.01 8.52 1.80
N ALA A 41 -10.67 9.22 0.88
CA ALA A 41 -11.65 8.64 -0.04
C ALA A 41 -11.01 7.54 -0.91
N TYR A 42 -9.85 7.84 -1.52
CA TYR A 42 -9.08 6.89 -2.32
C TYR A 42 -8.69 5.65 -1.50
N ARG A 43 -8.14 5.83 -0.29
CA ARG A 43 -7.79 4.70 0.60
C ARG A 43 -9.00 3.82 0.93
N ARG A 44 -10.18 4.41 1.12
CA ARG A 44 -11.42 3.66 1.35
C ARG A 44 -11.80 2.85 0.11
N TRP A 45 -11.88 3.51 -1.03
CA TRP A 45 -12.17 2.87 -2.32
C TRP A 45 -11.22 1.70 -2.61
N VAL A 46 -9.91 1.88 -2.40
CA VAL A 46 -8.91 0.81 -2.56
C VAL A 46 -9.22 -0.39 -1.65
N ARG A 47 -9.57 -0.16 -0.38
CA ARG A 47 -9.91 -1.27 0.53
C ARG A 47 -11.15 -2.02 0.08
N ASP A 48 -12.15 -1.30 -0.41
CA ASP A 48 -13.40 -1.90 -0.89
C ASP A 48 -13.14 -2.75 -2.15
N CYS A 49 -12.36 -2.23 -3.11
CA CYS A 49 -11.94 -3.01 -4.28
C CYS A 49 -11.12 -4.25 -3.90
N ASN A 50 -10.21 -4.12 -2.93
CA ASN A 50 -9.41 -5.25 -2.46
C ASN A 50 -10.28 -6.32 -1.81
N ARG A 51 -11.26 -5.90 -0.98
CA ARG A 51 -12.22 -6.82 -0.35
C ARG A 51 -13.07 -7.55 -1.40
N GLN A 52 -13.53 -6.83 -2.43
CA GLN A 52 -14.29 -7.42 -3.54
C GLN A 52 -13.45 -8.45 -4.31
N ALA A 53 -12.20 -8.12 -4.67
CA ALA A 53 -11.32 -9.04 -5.38
C ALA A 53 -11.10 -10.35 -4.59
N ILE A 54 -10.84 -10.25 -3.28
CA ILE A 54 -10.66 -11.41 -2.40
C ILE A 54 -11.96 -12.22 -2.26
N ALA A 55 -13.12 -11.56 -2.22
CA ALA A 55 -14.41 -12.25 -2.17
C ALA A 55 -14.73 -12.98 -3.49
N MET A 56 -14.32 -12.40 -4.63
CA MET A 56 -14.46 -13.05 -5.94
C MET A 56 -13.54 -14.26 -6.09
N GLU A 57 -12.34 -14.20 -5.50
CA GLU A 57 -11.34 -15.25 -5.63
C GLU A 57 -10.56 -15.47 -4.32
N PRO A 58 -11.02 -16.39 -3.45
CA PRO A 58 -10.40 -16.65 -2.16
C PRO A 58 -8.95 -17.15 -2.24
N ARG A 59 -8.53 -17.77 -3.36
CA ARG A 59 -7.15 -18.22 -3.56
C ARG A 59 -6.14 -17.06 -3.58
N LEU A 60 -6.59 -15.82 -3.79
CA LEU A 60 -5.77 -14.63 -3.63
C LEU A 60 -5.12 -14.52 -2.25
N VAL A 61 -5.77 -15.02 -1.20
CA VAL A 61 -5.18 -15.01 0.15
C VAL A 61 -3.91 -15.85 0.17
N GLY A 62 -3.93 -17.04 -0.46
CA GLY A 62 -2.77 -17.91 -0.59
C GLY A 62 -1.65 -17.25 -1.41
N PHE A 63 -2.01 -16.64 -2.53
CA PHE A 63 -1.08 -15.87 -3.36
C PHE A 63 -0.40 -14.72 -2.59
N MET A 64 -1.15 -13.99 -1.76
CA MET A 64 -0.58 -12.95 -0.88
C MET A 64 0.40 -13.52 0.16
N ARG A 65 0.21 -14.77 0.62
CA ARG A 65 1.19 -15.42 1.50
C ARG A 65 2.45 -15.79 0.72
N TYR A 66 2.30 -16.38 -0.46
CA TYR A 66 3.40 -16.72 -1.35
C TYR A 66 4.26 -15.49 -1.71
N LEU A 67 3.65 -14.36 -2.07
CA LEU A 67 4.42 -13.14 -2.38
C LEU A 67 5.32 -12.66 -1.23
N ARG A 68 4.99 -12.97 0.03
CA ARG A 68 5.82 -12.62 1.17
C ARG A 68 7.09 -13.48 1.30
N THR A 69 7.13 -14.65 0.66
CA THR A 69 8.29 -15.55 0.70
C THR A 69 9.29 -15.27 -0.42
N VAL A 70 8.87 -14.62 -1.52
CA VAL A 70 9.71 -14.29 -2.69
C VAL A 70 10.87 -13.39 -2.29
N GLN A 71 12.11 -13.83 -2.49
CA GLN A 71 13.34 -13.09 -2.15
C GLN A 71 13.90 -12.29 -3.34
N PRO A 72 14.86 -11.37 -3.10
CA PRO A 72 15.66 -10.80 -4.18
C PRO A 72 16.28 -11.90 -5.04
N GLY A 73 16.19 -11.78 -6.37
CA GLY A 73 16.70 -12.79 -7.31
C GLY A 73 15.69 -13.85 -7.75
N GLN A 74 14.60 -14.08 -6.99
CA GLN A 74 13.54 -15.04 -7.37
C GLN A 74 12.49 -14.43 -8.31
N GLY A 75 12.92 -13.50 -9.16
CA GLY A 75 12.04 -12.78 -10.08
C GLY A 75 11.43 -13.69 -11.14
N ASP A 76 12.25 -14.60 -11.68
CA ASP A 76 11.85 -15.52 -12.74
C ASP A 76 10.90 -16.60 -12.18
N GLU A 77 11.22 -17.14 -11.01
CA GLU A 77 10.34 -18.09 -10.28
C GLU A 77 8.95 -17.49 -10.01
N LEU A 78 8.89 -16.19 -9.65
CA LEU A 78 7.61 -15.50 -9.47
C LEU A 78 6.83 -15.40 -10.79
N VAL A 79 7.49 -15.08 -11.90
CA VAL A 79 6.85 -14.97 -13.22
C VAL A 79 6.32 -16.34 -13.68
N GLU A 80 7.12 -17.39 -13.53
CA GLU A 80 6.73 -18.77 -13.85
C GLU A 80 5.55 -19.23 -12.98
N ALA A 81 5.62 -19.01 -11.67
CA ALA A 81 4.52 -19.31 -10.76
C ALA A 81 3.23 -18.56 -11.12
N VAL A 82 3.31 -17.33 -11.63
CA VAL A 82 2.14 -16.59 -12.13
C VAL A 82 1.61 -17.21 -13.42
N ALA A 83 2.49 -17.56 -14.37
CA ALA A 83 2.12 -18.15 -15.66
C ALA A 83 1.40 -19.49 -15.51
N GLU A 84 1.88 -20.36 -14.62
CA GLU A 84 1.31 -21.69 -14.37
C GLU A 84 0.09 -21.67 -13.43
N SER A 85 -0.20 -20.52 -12.82
CA SER A 85 -1.32 -20.39 -11.89
C SER A 85 -2.66 -20.21 -12.59
N TRP A 86 -3.70 -20.16 -11.76
CA TRP A 86 -5.06 -19.78 -12.14
C TRP A 86 -5.22 -18.27 -12.40
N LEU A 87 -4.23 -17.42 -12.09
CA LEU A 87 -4.35 -15.96 -12.17
C LEU A 87 -4.58 -15.42 -13.59
N PRO A 88 -3.88 -15.89 -14.66
CA PRO A 88 -4.07 -15.35 -16.01
C PRO A 88 -5.49 -15.52 -16.54
N ALA A 89 -6.15 -16.63 -16.18
CA ALA A 89 -7.53 -16.96 -16.55
C ALA A 89 -8.59 -16.31 -15.65
N SER A 90 -8.18 -15.57 -14.60
CA SER A 90 -9.12 -14.97 -13.65
C SER A 90 -9.80 -13.72 -14.19
N ALA A 91 -10.91 -13.34 -13.53
CA ALA A 91 -11.60 -12.09 -13.81
C ALA A 91 -10.66 -10.86 -13.69
N GLN A 92 -10.90 -9.84 -14.51
CA GLN A 92 -10.07 -8.63 -14.56
C GLN A 92 -9.83 -7.97 -13.18
N PRO A 93 -10.82 -7.82 -12.28
CA PRO A 93 -10.58 -7.24 -10.95
C PRO A 93 -9.57 -8.03 -10.11
N VAL A 94 -9.57 -9.36 -10.24
CA VAL A 94 -8.65 -10.28 -9.55
C VAL A 94 -7.23 -10.12 -10.09
N ARG A 95 -7.09 -10.03 -11.42
CA ARG A 95 -5.79 -9.80 -12.09
C ARG A 95 -5.19 -8.45 -11.75
N ILE A 96 -6.01 -7.38 -11.75
CA ILE A 96 -5.60 -6.04 -11.32
C ILE A 96 -5.13 -6.06 -9.86
N PHE A 97 -5.87 -6.74 -8.97
CA PHE A 97 -5.47 -6.87 -7.58
C PHE A 97 -4.12 -7.59 -7.44
N ALA A 98 -3.93 -8.71 -8.15
CA ALA A 98 -2.67 -9.46 -8.13
C ALA A 98 -1.48 -8.60 -8.62
N LEU A 99 -1.65 -7.84 -9.70
CA LEU A 99 -0.62 -6.93 -10.22
C LEU A 99 -0.19 -5.88 -9.21
N ARG A 100 -1.15 -5.29 -8.47
CA ARG A 100 -0.86 -4.33 -7.41
C ARG A 100 -0.05 -4.96 -6.28
N MET A 101 -0.29 -6.22 -5.96
CA MET A 101 0.48 -6.95 -4.93
C MET A 101 1.89 -7.27 -5.41
N ILE A 102 2.06 -7.66 -6.68
CA ILE A 102 3.37 -7.90 -7.30
C ILE A 102 4.19 -6.61 -7.31
N SER A 103 3.63 -5.50 -7.81
CA SER A 103 4.28 -4.18 -7.80
C SER A 103 4.71 -3.79 -6.38
N ALA A 104 3.82 -3.89 -5.39
CA ALA A 104 4.16 -3.57 -4.00
C ALA A 104 5.27 -4.47 -3.41
N ARG A 105 5.40 -5.72 -3.88
CA ARG A 105 6.49 -6.62 -3.49
C ARG A 105 7.80 -6.20 -4.16
N CYS A 106 7.79 -5.94 -5.46
CA CYS A 106 8.95 -5.44 -6.20
C CYS A 106 9.51 -4.15 -5.57
N ASP A 107 8.64 -3.17 -5.29
CA ASP A 107 9.04 -1.92 -4.63
C ASP A 107 9.71 -2.16 -3.28
N ARG A 108 9.19 -3.13 -2.50
CA ARG A 108 9.77 -3.47 -1.20
C ARG A 108 11.13 -4.13 -1.35
N LEU A 109 11.29 -5.04 -2.31
CA LEU A 109 12.57 -5.71 -2.57
C LEU A 109 13.62 -4.69 -3.05
N ASN A 110 13.25 -3.78 -3.95
CA ASN A 110 14.17 -2.72 -4.41
C ASN A 110 14.65 -1.84 -3.27
N ARG A 111 13.74 -1.39 -2.38
CA ARG A 111 14.13 -0.63 -1.19
C ARG A 111 15.06 -1.40 -0.25
N GLN A 112 14.90 -2.72 -0.14
CA GLN A 112 15.80 -3.56 0.66
C GLN A 112 17.19 -3.66 0.05
N LEU A 113 17.29 -3.58 -1.27
CA LEU A 113 18.56 -3.58 -2.00
C LEU A 113 19.22 -2.20 -2.08
N GLY A 114 18.63 -1.17 -1.46
CA GLY A 114 19.11 0.21 -1.57
C GLY A 114 18.88 0.83 -2.96
N LEU A 115 18.07 0.19 -3.80
CA LEU A 115 17.67 0.69 -5.11
C LEU A 115 16.47 1.61 -4.96
N GLU A 116 16.39 2.62 -5.83
CA GLU A 116 15.19 3.44 -5.94
C GLU A 116 13.98 2.57 -6.33
N ALA A 117 12.79 3.00 -5.91
CA ALA A 117 11.57 2.35 -6.34
C ALA A 117 11.42 2.58 -7.85
N LEU A 118 11.53 1.48 -8.62
CA LEU A 118 11.45 1.38 -10.09
C LEU A 118 11.12 2.69 -10.81
N ASP A 119 12.17 3.39 -11.26
CA ASP A 119 12.15 4.04 -12.56
C ASP A 119 12.68 3.01 -13.59
N ASP A 120 12.00 2.96 -14.72
CA ASP A 120 12.10 1.91 -15.74
C ASP A 120 13.54 1.71 -16.26
N PRO A 121 14.11 0.48 -16.25
CA PRO A 121 15.33 0.22 -16.99
C PRO A 121 15.05 0.25 -18.51
N ILE A 122 15.94 0.89 -19.26
CA ILE A 122 15.93 0.85 -20.74
C ILE A 122 16.14 -0.63 -21.17
N PRO A 123 15.40 -1.15 -22.16
CA PRO A 123 15.56 -2.52 -22.66
C PRO A 123 17.03 -2.87 -22.94
N PRO A 124 17.50 -4.11 -22.65
CA PRO A 124 16.76 -5.38 -22.77
C PRO A 124 16.19 -5.99 -21.47
N GLU A 125 16.47 -5.42 -20.30
CA GLU A 125 16.01 -6.00 -19.02
C GLU A 125 14.57 -5.60 -18.70
N THR A 126 13.61 -6.51 -18.91
CA THR A 126 12.21 -6.25 -18.53
C THR A 126 11.98 -6.61 -17.06
N SER A 127 11.55 -5.63 -16.25
CA SER A 127 11.31 -5.86 -14.82
C SER A 127 10.29 -6.98 -14.57
N VAL A 128 10.41 -7.66 -13.43
CA VAL A 128 9.50 -8.74 -13.00
C VAL A 128 8.04 -8.31 -13.06
N TYR A 129 7.74 -7.06 -12.68
CA TYR A 129 6.39 -6.51 -12.74
C TYR A 129 5.86 -6.49 -14.17
N PHE A 130 6.63 -6.03 -15.15
CA PHE A 130 6.18 -5.94 -16.54
C PHE A 130 5.98 -7.33 -17.15
N ARG A 131 6.88 -8.28 -16.86
CA ARG A 131 6.69 -9.68 -17.29
C ARG A 131 5.41 -10.29 -16.71
N ALA A 132 5.13 -10.07 -15.42
CA ALA A 132 3.88 -10.48 -14.81
C ALA A 132 2.65 -9.72 -15.37
N ARG A 133 2.81 -8.43 -15.69
CA ARG A 133 1.78 -7.61 -16.34
C ARG A 133 1.39 -8.20 -17.68
N ASP A 134 2.35 -8.55 -18.51
CA ASP A 134 2.08 -9.06 -19.85
C ASP A 134 1.33 -10.41 -19.78
N LEU A 135 1.70 -11.29 -18.84
CA LEU A 135 0.96 -12.52 -18.56
C LEU A 135 -0.48 -12.26 -18.10
N LEU A 136 -0.68 -11.30 -17.19
CA LEU A 136 -2.00 -11.04 -16.60
C LEU A 136 -2.90 -10.20 -17.52
N HIS A 137 -2.34 -9.44 -18.47
CA HIS A 137 -3.10 -8.71 -19.49
C HIS A 137 -3.38 -9.51 -20.77
N ALA A 138 -2.64 -10.60 -21.04
CA ALA A 138 -2.83 -11.42 -22.24
C ALA A 138 -4.26 -12.01 -22.38
N GLY A 139 -5.04 -12.11 -21.30
CA GLY A 139 -6.45 -12.53 -21.31
C GLY A 139 -7.48 -11.39 -21.35
N GLY A 140 -7.11 -10.18 -21.78
CA GLY A 140 -8.06 -9.08 -21.96
C GLY A 140 -7.39 -7.71 -21.93
N ARG A 141 -6.96 -7.24 -23.11
CA ARG A 141 -6.88 -5.80 -23.39
C ARG A 141 -8.32 -5.31 -23.55
N ALA A 142 -8.85 -4.64 -22.52
CA ALA A 142 -9.95 -3.71 -22.68
C ALA A 142 -9.34 -2.30 -22.74
#